data_AF-A0A919SCS9-F1
#
_entry.id   AF-A0A919SCS9-F1
#
_cell.length_a   1.000
_cell.length_b   1.000
_cell.length_c   1.000
_cell.angle_alpha   90.00
_cell.angle_beta   90.00
_cell.angle_gamma   90.00
#
_symmetry.space_group_name_H-M   'P 1'
#
loop_
_entity.id
_entity.type
_entity.pdbx_description
1 polymer ?
#
loop_
_entity_poly.entity_id
_entity_poly.type
_entity_poly.pdbx_seq_one_letter_code
_entity_poly.pdbx_strand_id
1 'polypeptide(L)'
;MVVAEVGELDPRFKPCFVAAWGEYNGSFTRGGDGDRRLTDFEIHLLHTNRGQPDDDRQPVEGATLDDLEPSETRALIDRVRLRQPRAFAGLPDEQVLRRLNVLA
;
A
#
# COMPACT_ATOMS: atom_id res chain seq x y z
N MET A 1 28.21 16.34 -22.45
CA MET A 1 27.65 16.75 -21.15
C MET A 1 26.40 15.95 -20.93
N VAL A 2 26.27 15.30 -19.77
CA VAL A 2 25.04 14.58 -19.39
C VAL A 2 24.41 15.39 -18.27
N VAL A 3 23.12 15.68 -18.39
CA VAL A 3 22.33 16.37 -17.37
C VAL A 3 21.26 15.39 -16.91
N ALA A 4 21.08 15.27 -15.61
CA ALA A 4 20.03 14.47 -15.00
C ALA A 4 19.25 15.33 -14.03
N GLU A 5 17.93 15.33 -14.18
CA GLU A 5 17.00 15.93 -13.24
C GLU A 5 16.39 14.80 -12.41
N VAL A 6 16.53 14.87 -11.09
CA VAL A 6 16.04 13.85 -10.17
C VAL A 6 14.97 14.49 -9.30
N GLY A 7 13.72 14.03 -9.45
CA GLY A 7 12.61 14.46 -8.63
C GLY A 7 12.68 13.94 -7.20
N GLU A 8 11.94 14.58 -6.30
CA GLU A 8 11.80 14.08 -4.93
C GLU A 8 11.00 12.77 -4.89
N LEU A 9 11.48 11.82 -4.08
CA LEU A 9 10.80 10.54 -3.87
C LEU A 9 9.58 10.72 -2.96
N ASP A 10 8.47 10.01 -3.24
CA ASP A 10 7.32 9.96 -2.33
C ASP A 10 7.78 9.51 -0.93
N PRO A 11 7.36 10.17 0.15
CA PRO A 11 7.71 9.80 1.53
C PRO A 11 7.55 8.30 1.83
N ARG A 12 6.57 7.61 1.23
CA ARG A 12 6.34 6.17 1.42
C ARG A 12 7.52 5.29 1.00
N PHE A 13 8.33 5.75 0.04
CA PHE A 13 9.47 5.01 -0.49
C PHE A 13 10.80 5.48 0.11
N LYS A 14 10.82 6.50 0.98
CA LYS A 14 12.04 6.98 1.65
C LYS A 14 12.46 6.03 2.77
N PRO A 15 13.76 5.92 3.08
CA PRO A 15 14.89 6.55 2.40
C PRO A 15 15.24 5.90 1.05
N CYS A 16 15.79 6.70 0.14
CA CYS A 16 16.58 6.18 -0.97
C CYS A 16 17.99 5.86 -0.47
N PHE A 17 18.50 4.67 -0.79
CA PHE A 17 19.82 4.23 -0.31
C PHE A 17 20.60 3.44 -1.36
N VAL A 18 21.92 3.43 -1.22
CA VAL A 18 22.81 2.60 -2.03
C VAL A 18 22.61 1.14 -1.64
N ALA A 19 21.97 0.35 -2.50
CA ALA A 19 21.57 -1.04 -2.21
C ALA A 19 22.73 -1.92 -1.71
N ALA A 20 23.93 -1.75 -2.27
CA ALA A 20 25.13 -2.50 -1.87
C ALA A 20 25.56 -2.25 -0.42
N TRP A 21 25.15 -1.12 0.19
CA TRP A 21 25.54 -0.73 1.56
C TRP A 21 24.37 -0.90 2.55
N GLY A 22 23.17 -1.18 2.07
CA GLY A 22 21.95 -1.26 2.88
C GLY A 22 21.48 0.09 3.38
N GLU A 23 20.30 0.11 4.01
CA GLU A 23 19.59 1.33 4.38
C GLU A 23 20.37 2.22 5.35
N TYR A 24 20.86 1.66 6.46
CA TYR A 24 21.56 2.40 7.52
C TYR A 24 22.91 2.97 7.09
N ASN A 25 23.65 2.28 6.22
CA ASN A 25 24.96 2.77 5.75
C ASN A 25 24.90 3.47 4.38
N GLY A 26 23.79 3.29 3.64
CA GLY A 26 23.62 3.74 2.27
C GLY A 26 22.68 4.93 2.09
N SER A 27 22.05 5.45 3.16
CA SER A 27 21.14 6.60 3.07
C SER A 27 21.88 7.91 3.30
N PHE A 28 21.66 8.88 2.40
CA PHE A 28 22.33 10.19 2.42
C PHE A 28 21.32 11.33 2.23
N THR A 29 21.68 12.50 2.72
CA THR A 29 21.02 13.77 2.41
C THR A 29 22.04 14.75 1.85
N ARG A 30 21.62 15.57 0.89
CA ARG A 30 22.47 16.61 0.30
C ARG A 30 22.37 17.89 1.12
N GLY A 31 23.52 18.44 1.51
CA GLY A 31 23.60 19.67 2.31
C GLY A 31 24.77 20.52 1.84
N GLY A 32 24.49 21.74 1.38
CA GLY A 32 25.50 22.59 0.74
C GLY A 32 26.11 21.90 -0.48
N ASP A 33 27.43 21.83 -0.53
CA ASP A 33 28.16 21.24 -1.66
C ASP A 33 28.41 19.72 -1.52
N GLY A 34 27.99 19.10 -0.42
CA GLY A 34 28.29 17.70 -0.11
C GLY A 34 27.08 16.84 0.23
N ASP A 35 27.35 15.55 0.35
CA ASP A 35 26.38 14.57 0.80
C ASP A 35 26.79 14.08 2.20
N ARG A 36 25.81 14.01 3.11
CA ARG A 36 25.99 13.56 4.49
C ARG A 36 25.17 12.29 4.70
N ARG A 37 25.76 11.29 5.34
CA ARG A 37 25.03 10.09 5.75
C ARG A 37 23.93 10.46 6.75
N LEU A 38 22.74 9.90 6.56
CA LEU A 38 21.66 10.01 7.54
C LEU A 38 22.05 9.28 8.83
N THR A 39 21.59 9.81 9.94
CA THR A 39 21.63 9.11 11.23
C THR A 39 20.52 8.08 11.32
N ASP A 40 20.69 7.05 12.15
CA ASP A 40 19.66 6.05 12.40
C ASP A 40 18.33 6.68 12.85
N PHE A 41 18.41 7.78 13.60
CA PHE A 41 17.24 8.56 14.01
C PHE A 41 16.53 9.23 12.82
N GLU A 42 17.28 9.85 11.90
CA GLU A 42 16.70 10.44 10.69
C GLU A 42 16.04 9.37 9.79
N ILE A 43 16.66 8.19 9.67
CA ILE A 43 16.08 7.05 8.95
C ILE A 43 14.77 6.62 9.62
N HIS A 44 14.75 6.53 10.96
CA HIS A 44 13.55 6.20 11.71
C HIS A 44 12.40 7.21 11.52
N LEU A 45 12.73 8.50 11.44
CA LEU A 45 11.75 9.54 11.11
C LEU A 45 11.17 9.36 9.70
N LEU A 46 12.00 8.98 8.72
CA LEU A 46 11.52 8.69 7.37
C LEU A 46 10.55 7.50 7.33
N HIS A 47 10.81 6.44 8.10
CA HIS A 47 9.87 5.32 8.22
C HIS A 47 8.54 5.74 8.84
N THR A 48 8.58 6.54 9.90
CA THR A 48 7.36 7.03 10.57
C THR A 48 6.51 7.91 9.63
N ASN A 49 7.16 8.63 8.72
CA ASN A 49 6.49 9.46 7.71
C ASN A 49 5.86 8.69 6.54
N ARG A 50 6.05 7.36 6.44
CA ARG A 50 5.45 6.56 5.34
C ARG A 50 3.92 6.48 5.41
N GLY A 51 3.33 6.84 6.55
CA GLY A 51 1.88 6.77 6.77
C GLY A 51 1.37 5.33 6.89
N GLN A 52 0.05 5.17 6.96
CA GLN A 52 -0.59 3.86 6.94
C GLN A 52 -0.53 3.29 5.52
N PRO A 53 0.03 2.08 5.30
CA PRO A 53 -0.08 1.43 4.00
C PRO A 53 -1.56 1.11 3.73
N ASP A 54 -2.05 1.56 2.59
CA ASP A 54 -3.37 1.25 2.05
C ASP A 54 -3.29 0.18 0.95
N ASP A 55 -2.17 -0.56 0.89
CA ASP A 55 -1.89 -1.56 -0.15
C ASP A 55 -2.99 -2.64 -0.21
N ASP A 56 -3.49 -3.07 0.95
CA ASP A 56 -4.60 -4.04 1.08
C ASP A 56 -5.94 -3.52 0.52
N ARG A 57 -6.06 -2.22 0.26
CA ARG A 57 -7.27 -1.59 -0.31
C ARG A 57 -7.16 -1.36 -1.80
N GLN A 58 -5.97 -1.48 -2.38
CA GLN A 58 -5.79 -1.26 -3.81
C GLN A 58 -6.37 -2.42 -4.61
N PRO A 59 -7.05 -2.14 -5.74
CA PRO A 59 -7.52 -3.21 -6.61
C PRO A 59 -6.31 -3.95 -7.20
N VAL A 60 -6.42 -5.27 -7.29
CA VAL A 60 -5.44 -6.09 -8.00
C VAL A 60 -5.68 -5.94 -9.50
N GLU A 61 -4.71 -5.38 -10.23
CA GLU A 61 -4.83 -5.17 -11.67
C GLU A 61 -5.06 -6.49 -12.41
N GLY A 62 -6.07 -6.51 -13.29
CA GLY A 62 -6.43 -7.68 -14.10
C GLY A 62 -7.20 -8.78 -13.36
N ALA A 63 -7.40 -8.66 -12.04
CA ALA A 63 -8.24 -9.58 -11.29
C ALA A 63 -9.73 -9.32 -11.55
N THR A 64 -10.48 -10.41 -11.63
CA THR A 64 -11.91 -10.46 -11.91
C THR A 64 -12.66 -11.22 -10.82
N LEU A 65 -13.99 -11.18 -10.87
CA LEU A 65 -14.83 -11.97 -9.95
C LEU A 65 -14.56 -13.48 -10.07
N ASP A 66 -14.13 -13.96 -11.25
CA ASP A 66 -13.87 -15.38 -11.51
C ASP A 66 -12.58 -15.88 -10.85
N ASP A 67 -11.71 -14.96 -10.40
CA ASP A 67 -10.49 -15.30 -9.64
C ASP A 67 -10.78 -15.55 -8.15
N LEU A 68 -12.00 -15.25 -7.68
CA LEU A 68 -12.42 -15.52 -6.32
C LEU A 68 -12.93 -16.97 -6.18
N GLU A 69 -12.48 -17.66 -5.13
CA GLU A 69 -12.96 -19.00 -4.81
C GLU A 69 -14.48 -18.97 -4.52
N PRO A 70 -15.32 -19.65 -5.34
CA PRO A 70 -16.77 -19.48 -5.26
C PRO A 70 -17.36 -19.93 -3.92
N SER A 71 -16.79 -20.98 -3.31
CA SER A 71 -17.27 -21.53 -2.04
C SER A 71 -17.06 -20.56 -0.87
N GLU A 72 -15.85 -19.97 -0.78
CA GLU A 72 -15.49 -18.98 0.23
C GLU A 72 -16.26 -17.66 0.03
N THR A 73 -16.42 -17.23 -1.22
CA THR A 73 -17.18 -16.01 -1.56
C THR A 73 -18.62 -16.12 -1.09
N ARG A 74 -19.27 -17.27 -1.33
CA ARG A 74 -20.64 -17.52 -0.88
C ARG A 74 -20.73 -17.56 0.65
N ALA A 75 -19.79 -18.23 1.31
CA ALA A 75 -19.75 -18.32 2.76
C ALA A 75 -19.59 -16.93 3.42
N LEU A 76 -18.81 -16.03 2.82
CA LEU A 76 -18.68 -14.64 3.26
C LEU A 76 -20.00 -13.89 3.16
N ILE A 77 -20.67 -13.96 2.00
CA ILE A 77 -21.95 -13.29 1.75
C ILE A 77 -23.01 -13.76 2.75
N ASP A 78 -23.15 -15.06 2.94
CA ASP A 78 -24.12 -15.65 3.87
C ASP A 78 -23.86 -15.21 5.31
N ARG A 79 -22.59 -15.18 5.73
CA ARG A 79 -22.18 -14.72 7.06
C ARG A 79 -22.52 -13.25 7.29
N VAL A 80 -22.29 -12.39 6.31
CA VAL A 80 -22.57 -10.95 6.43
C VAL A 80 -24.07 -10.68 6.43
N ARG A 81 -24.84 -11.39 5.60
CA ARG A 81 -26.31 -11.32 5.61
C ARG A 81 -26.89 -11.75 6.97
N LEU A 82 -26.33 -12.79 7.58
CA LEU A 82 -26.74 -13.25 8.91
C LEU A 82 -26.41 -12.22 10.00
N ARG A 83 -25.22 -11.62 9.96
CA ARG A 83 -24.75 -10.66 10.98
C ARG A 83 -25.42 -9.30 10.88
N GLN A 84 -25.68 -8.82 9.67
CA GLN A 84 -26.19 -7.47 9.41
C GLN A 84 -27.35 -7.49 8.40
N PRO A 85 -28.47 -8.17 8.72
CA PRO A 85 -29.56 -8.38 7.77
C PRO A 85 -30.18 -7.08 7.27
N ARG A 86 -30.27 -6.05 8.12
CA ARG A 86 -30.77 -4.71 7.74
C ARG A 86 -29.97 -4.05 6.62
N ALA A 87 -28.67 -4.35 6.52
CA ALA A 87 -27.78 -3.74 5.54
C ALA A 87 -27.62 -4.59 4.27
N PHE A 88 -27.81 -5.91 4.33
CA PHE A 88 -27.40 -6.84 3.26
C PHE A 88 -28.45 -7.87 2.80
N ALA A 89 -29.54 -8.10 3.53
CA ALA A 89 -30.45 -9.23 3.25
C ALA A 89 -31.13 -9.18 1.87
N GLY A 90 -31.44 -7.97 1.37
CA GLY A 90 -32.12 -7.78 0.08
C GLY A 90 -31.21 -7.39 -1.08
N LEU A 91 -29.90 -7.30 -0.87
CA LEU A 91 -28.97 -6.89 -1.93
C LEU A 91 -28.57 -8.09 -2.79
N PRO A 92 -28.37 -7.91 -4.11
CA PRO A 92 -27.71 -8.93 -4.94
C PRO A 92 -26.26 -9.12 -4.50
N ASP A 93 -25.72 -10.32 -4.70
CA ASP A 93 -24.38 -10.75 -4.24
C ASP A 93 -23.27 -9.77 -4.67
N GLU A 94 -23.30 -9.31 -5.93
CA GLU A 94 -22.33 -8.33 -6.43
C GLU A 94 -22.36 -7.01 -5.63
N GLN A 95 -23.54 -6.50 -5.27
CA GLN A 95 -23.64 -5.29 -4.46
C GLN A 95 -23.18 -5.52 -3.01
N VAL A 96 -23.35 -6.74 -2.49
CA VAL A 96 -22.77 -7.13 -1.20
C VAL A 96 -21.24 -7.05 -1.27
N LEU A 97 -20.63 -7.67 -2.28
CA LEU A 97 -19.18 -7.68 -2.47
C LEU A 97 -18.60 -6.28 -2.68
N ARG A 98 -19.28 -5.40 -3.43
CA ARG A 98 -18.89 -3.99 -3.57
C ARG A 98 -18.95 -3.24 -2.23
N ARG A 99 -20.00 -3.43 -1.43
CA ARG A 99 -20.10 -2.82 -0.08
C ARG A 99 -19.05 -3.33 0.90
N LEU A 100 -18.59 -4.57 0.72
CA LEU A 100 -17.50 -5.15 1.49
C LEU A 100 -16.11 -4.74 0.97
N ASN A 101 -16.05 -3.92 -0.09
CA ASN A 101 -14.82 -3.50 -0.76
C ASN A 101 -13.99 -4.68 -1.32
N VAL A 102 -14.66 -5.78 -1.66
CA VAL A 102 -14.07 -6.93 -2.36
C VAL A 102 -14.01 -6.67 -3.87
N LEU A 103 -15.03 -6.00 -4.40
CA LEU A 103 -15.08 -5.52 -5.78
C LEU A 103 -15.07 -3.99 -5.77
N ALA A 104 -14.30 -3.39 -6.69
CA ALA A 104 -14.30 -1.95 -6.97
C ALA A 104 -15.51 -1.57 -7.84
#